data_AF-A0A2U1S3S2-F1
#
_entry.id   AF-A0A2U1S3S2-F1
#
_cell.length_a   1.000
_cell.length_b   1.000
_cell.length_c   1.000
_cell.angle_alpha   90.00
_cell.angle_beta   90.00
_cell.angle_gamma   90.00
#
_symmetry.space_group_name_H-M   'P 1'
#
loop_
_entity.id
_entity.type
_entity.pdbx_description
1 polymer ?
#
loop_
_entity_poly.entity_id
_entity_poly.type
_entity_poly.pdbx_seq_one_letter_code
_entity_poly.pdbx_strand_id
1 'polypeptide(L)'
;MKLPTHHTVDILMAQFPRERTWLLPALQAAQTAEGWLSPESLMVVARHLRVPHSEVYGVATHYPEFRLTRSGTHIVRVCTGVSCRIQGGLTLLHTLQDRLGLKAGETASDHGVTLEEADCLFRCSMAPVIEIDRRCYGQVGVDQLDRLFGRAAPPRSRAPVVAFVKPTGSTPRAVLEQLLTQSHPRVATELRLVVGTGSCGESVGADLLLDRLTEEVAHQGLAATVVEGGCNGMCYAAPIVELSRPDWPRISLKRVAPEQVPSLIAALKENRPPVEFDAVAWQASSWNGIPGLDREPFLRDQHRAVLERCGTVDANDLIDALRQGSYAAFARILEQGDPIAVINEVHASGLSGRGGAYFGAARKWEACRNATGNPKYLVVNGEEGEPGIFKDRHLMEGDPHRLLEGILLAAFASGADRGILFINGEADLSARRMEHALRSAEAAGLLGERILGSDFSFRLELRRGAGGFILGEETALLEAIEGRRAMPRPKPPFPVEAGLWG
;
A
#
# COMPACT_ATOMS: atom_id res chain seq x y z
N MET A 1 -5.92 -29.26 -13.37
CA MET A 1 -4.62 -28.60 -13.62
C MET A 1 -3.52 -29.54 -13.11
N LYS A 2 -2.49 -29.85 -13.91
CA LYS A 2 -1.36 -30.67 -13.42
C LYS A 2 -0.65 -29.90 -12.30
N LEU A 3 -0.49 -30.52 -11.14
CA LEU A 3 0.26 -29.94 -10.02
C LEU A 3 1.63 -29.46 -10.50
N PRO A 4 2.13 -28.30 -10.04
CA PRO A 4 3.54 -28.01 -10.15
C PRO A 4 4.29 -29.16 -9.47
N THR A 5 5.17 -29.83 -10.22
CA THR A 5 6.06 -30.83 -9.62
C THR A 5 6.99 -30.11 -8.64
N HIS A 6 7.47 -30.81 -7.60
CA HIS A 6 8.39 -30.32 -6.56
C HIS A 6 9.58 -29.49 -7.10
N HIS A 7 9.93 -29.70 -8.37
CA HIS A 7 10.84 -28.88 -9.14
C HIS A 7 10.54 -27.36 -9.10
N THR A 8 9.27 -26.97 -8.97
CA THR A 8 8.84 -25.56 -8.99
C THR A 8 9.36 -24.80 -7.78
N VAL A 9 9.22 -25.36 -6.58
CA VAL A 9 9.71 -24.72 -5.35
C VAL A 9 11.24 -24.72 -5.31
N ASP A 10 11.89 -25.78 -5.79
CA ASP A 10 13.35 -25.81 -5.94
C ASP A 10 13.87 -24.68 -6.86
N ILE A 11 13.20 -24.45 -8.01
CA ILE A 11 13.54 -23.32 -8.91
C ILE A 11 13.29 -21.97 -8.20
N LEU A 12 12.15 -21.84 -7.51
CA LEU A 12 11.80 -20.62 -6.78
C LEU A 12 12.72 -20.34 -5.60
N MET A 13 13.44 -21.33 -5.07
CA MET A 13 14.43 -21.07 -4.02
C MET A 13 15.68 -20.40 -4.59
N ALA A 14 16.05 -20.65 -5.84
CA ALA A 14 17.27 -20.13 -6.46
C ALA A 14 17.33 -18.59 -6.55
N GLN A 15 16.18 -17.91 -6.51
CA GLN A 15 16.08 -16.44 -6.48
C GLN A 15 16.36 -15.83 -5.09
N PHE A 16 16.35 -16.62 -4.01
CA PHE A 16 16.61 -16.14 -2.66
C PHE A 16 18.06 -16.37 -2.25
N PRO A 17 18.72 -15.39 -1.60
CA PRO A 17 20.00 -15.62 -0.92
C PRO A 17 19.90 -16.75 0.11
N ARG A 18 20.99 -17.49 0.29
CA ARG A 18 21.06 -18.63 1.23
C ARG A 18 21.27 -18.15 2.67
N GLU A 19 20.34 -17.34 3.17
CA GLU A 19 20.41 -16.69 4.47
C GLU A 19 19.05 -16.79 5.17
N ARG A 20 19.07 -16.97 6.50
CA ARG A 20 17.85 -17.11 7.32
C ARG A 20 16.87 -15.95 7.15
N THR A 21 17.37 -14.73 6.97
CA THR A 21 16.57 -13.51 6.83
C THR A 21 15.56 -13.60 5.69
N TRP A 22 15.77 -14.48 4.70
CA TRP A 22 14.87 -14.73 3.59
C TRP A 22 13.82 -15.82 3.86
N LEU A 23 13.72 -16.35 5.09
CA LEU A 23 12.79 -17.42 5.42
C LEU A 23 11.33 -17.05 5.20
N LEU A 24 10.87 -15.89 5.69
CA LEU A 24 9.48 -15.44 5.48
C LEU A 24 9.17 -15.26 3.97
N PRO A 25 9.97 -14.50 3.19
CA PRO A 25 9.78 -14.39 1.75
C PRO A 25 9.79 -15.72 1.00
N ALA A 26 10.69 -16.65 1.37
CA ALA A 26 10.77 -17.96 0.74
C ALA A 26 9.52 -18.81 1.03
N LEU A 27 9.01 -18.79 2.26
CA LEU A 27 7.76 -19.47 2.62
C LEU A 27 6.56 -18.86 1.89
N GLN A 28 6.46 -17.53 1.80
CA GLN A 28 5.41 -16.85 1.04
C GLN A 28 5.43 -17.24 -0.45
N ALA A 29 6.63 -17.32 -1.05
CA ALA A 29 6.79 -17.73 -2.44
C ALA A 29 6.39 -19.19 -2.66
N ALA A 30 6.80 -20.09 -1.77
CA ALA A 30 6.40 -21.50 -1.82
C ALA A 30 4.88 -21.66 -1.69
N GLN A 31 4.25 -20.99 -0.71
CA GLN A 31 2.80 -21.00 -0.55
C GLN A 31 2.08 -20.42 -1.77
N THR A 32 2.58 -19.34 -2.36
CA THR A 32 1.98 -18.74 -3.55
C THR A 32 2.01 -19.70 -4.74
N ALA A 33 3.08 -20.49 -4.86
CA ALA A 33 3.24 -21.44 -5.95
C ALA A 33 2.38 -22.71 -5.80
N GLU A 34 2.22 -23.21 -4.57
CA GLU A 34 1.51 -24.47 -4.30
C GLU A 34 0.08 -24.28 -3.76
N GLY A 35 -0.28 -23.07 -3.34
CA GLY A 35 -1.53 -22.73 -2.63
C GLY A 35 -1.49 -23.00 -1.12
N TRP A 36 -0.47 -23.70 -0.63
CA TRP A 36 -0.25 -24.06 0.77
C TRP A 36 1.24 -24.41 0.99
N LEU A 37 1.66 -24.62 2.23
CA LEU A 37 2.99 -25.07 2.59
C LEU A 37 3.00 -26.58 2.87
N SER A 38 3.35 -27.36 1.85
CA SER A 38 3.53 -28.80 1.99
C SER A 38 4.74 -29.16 2.87
N PRO A 39 4.75 -30.33 3.54
CA PRO A 39 5.93 -30.79 4.29
C PRO A 39 7.20 -30.80 3.44
N GLU A 40 7.08 -31.13 2.15
CA GLU A 40 8.20 -31.13 1.22
C GLU A 40 8.68 -29.72 0.89
N SER A 41 7.77 -28.77 0.65
CA SER A 41 8.12 -27.35 0.49
C SER A 41 8.88 -26.79 1.68
N LEU A 42 8.46 -27.12 2.91
CA LEU A 42 9.19 -26.75 4.12
C LEU A 42 10.60 -27.34 4.14
N MET A 43 10.77 -28.60 3.74
CA MET A 43 12.09 -29.24 3.63
C MET A 43 12.98 -28.59 2.56
N VAL A 44 12.43 -28.24 1.40
CA VAL A 44 13.16 -27.55 0.32
C VAL A 44 13.65 -26.18 0.79
N VAL A 45 12.77 -25.39 1.40
CA VAL A 45 13.11 -24.07 1.97
C VAL A 45 14.19 -24.21 3.05
N ALA A 46 14.01 -25.14 4.00
CA ALA A 46 14.96 -25.41 5.07
C ALA A 46 16.36 -25.75 4.54
N ARG A 47 16.43 -26.64 3.55
CA ARG A 47 17.67 -27.06 2.89
C ARG A 47 18.36 -25.91 2.18
N HIS A 48 17.63 -25.09 1.42
CA HIS A 48 18.20 -23.99 0.66
C HIS A 48 18.76 -22.89 1.58
N LEU A 49 17.97 -22.46 2.57
CA LEU A 49 18.33 -21.39 3.50
C LEU A 49 19.26 -21.84 4.64
N ARG A 50 19.53 -23.15 4.73
CA ARG A 50 20.34 -23.77 5.79
C ARG A 50 19.78 -23.50 7.19
N VAL A 51 18.45 -23.53 7.32
CA VAL A 51 17.74 -23.38 8.59
C VAL A 51 17.25 -24.76 9.03
N PRO A 52 17.41 -25.15 10.30
CA PRO A 52 16.90 -26.43 10.78
C PRO A 52 15.40 -26.59 10.48
N HIS A 53 14.99 -27.77 10.03
CA HIS A 53 13.60 -28.04 9.64
C HIS A 53 12.60 -27.76 10.78
N SER A 54 12.97 -28.06 12.03
CA SER A 54 12.15 -27.75 13.21
C SER A 54 11.92 -26.24 13.40
N GLU A 55 12.89 -25.41 13.06
CA GLU A 55 12.76 -23.96 13.14
C GLU A 55 11.93 -23.41 11.98
N VAL A 56 12.11 -23.94 10.77
CA VAL A 56 11.25 -23.60 9.63
C VAL A 56 9.80 -23.95 9.93
N TYR A 57 9.54 -25.15 10.47
CA TYR A 57 8.20 -25.55 10.91
C TYR A 57 7.68 -24.62 12.01
N GLY A 58 8.50 -24.32 13.01
CA GLY A 58 8.12 -23.41 14.10
C GLY A 58 7.77 -22.00 13.62
N VAL A 59 8.46 -21.49 12.60
CA VAL A 59 8.12 -20.24 11.91
C VAL A 59 6.80 -20.41 11.15
N ALA A 60 6.69 -21.42 10.29
CA ALA A 60 5.50 -21.64 9.47
C ALA A 60 4.20 -21.78 10.31
N THR A 61 4.27 -22.40 11.50
CA THR A 61 3.13 -22.52 12.42
C THR A 61 2.82 -21.26 13.22
N HIS A 62 3.75 -20.30 13.30
CA HIS A 62 3.60 -19.08 14.11
C HIS A 62 2.79 -18.00 13.41
N TYR A 63 2.87 -17.93 12.08
CA TYR A 63 2.27 -16.87 11.27
C TYR A 63 0.90 -17.31 10.74
N PRO A 64 -0.20 -16.60 11.02
CA PRO A 64 -1.56 -17.01 10.67
C PRO A 64 -1.84 -17.12 9.17
N GLU A 65 -1.12 -16.38 8.31
CA GLU A 65 -1.35 -16.43 6.86
C GLU A 65 -0.76 -17.69 6.20
N PHE A 66 0.11 -18.43 6.90
CA PHE A 66 0.66 -19.67 6.39
C PHE A 66 -0.31 -20.84 6.57
N ARG A 67 -0.63 -21.51 5.47
CA ARG A 67 -1.53 -22.66 5.40
C ARG A 67 -0.72 -23.94 5.37
N LEU A 68 -0.81 -24.73 6.42
CA LEU A 68 -0.17 -26.05 6.51
C LEU A 68 -1.10 -27.19 6.09
N THR A 69 -2.35 -26.87 5.76
CA THR A 69 -3.34 -27.78 5.19
C THR A 69 -3.69 -27.33 3.78
N ARG A 70 -4.00 -28.31 2.93
CA ARG A 70 -4.36 -28.05 1.54
C ARG A 70 -5.72 -27.35 1.46
N SER A 71 -5.76 -26.19 0.82
CA SER A 71 -6.99 -25.46 0.49
C SER A 71 -7.63 -25.98 -0.80
N GLY A 72 -8.89 -25.60 -1.01
CA GLY A 72 -9.61 -25.76 -2.26
C GLY A 72 -9.08 -24.82 -3.33
N THR A 73 -9.57 -25.01 -4.56
CA THR A 73 -9.18 -24.22 -5.73
C THR A 73 -9.57 -22.75 -5.56
N HIS A 74 -10.71 -22.51 -4.94
CA HIS A 74 -11.17 -21.18 -4.56
C HIS A 74 -11.14 -21.00 -3.04
N ILE A 75 -10.76 -19.81 -2.57
CA ILE A 75 -10.79 -19.47 -1.15
C ILE A 75 -11.75 -18.30 -0.95
N VAL A 76 -12.76 -18.51 -0.11
CA VAL A 76 -13.74 -17.51 0.27
C VAL A 76 -13.54 -17.19 1.75
N ARG A 77 -13.23 -15.93 2.08
CA ARG A 77 -13.06 -15.49 3.46
C ARG A 77 -14.12 -14.45 3.79
N VAL A 78 -14.78 -14.59 4.92
CA VAL A 78 -15.78 -13.62 5.39
C VAL A 78 -15.22 -12.87 6.59
N CYS A 79 -15.18 -11.55 6.52
CA CYS A 79 -14.74 -10.74 7.65
C CYS A 79 -15.82 -10.71 8.73
N THR A 80 -15.49 -11.17 9.93
CA THR A 80 -16.35 -11.14 11.12
C THR A 80 -15.80 -10.23 12.23
N GLY A 81 -14.76 -9.45 11.91
CA GLY A 81 -14.26 -8.37 12.74
C GLY A 81 -15.34 -7.34 13.09
N VAL A 82 -15.09 -6.54 14.13
CA VAL A 82 -16.07 -5.67 14.79
C VAL A 82 -16.95 -4.88 13.81
N SER A 83 -16.35 -4.14 12.87
CA SER A 83 -17.10 -3.34 11.89
C SER A 83 -17.98 -4.19 10.98
N CYS A 84 -17.46 -5.31 10.46
CA CYS A 84 -18.23 -6.20 9.59
C CYS A 84 -19.32 -6.91 10.37
N ARG A 85 -19.06 -7.35 11.60
CA ARG A 85 -20.07 -7.98 12.47
C ARG A 85 -21.25 -7.05 12.74
N ILE A 86 -20.99 -5.78 13.04
CA ILE A 86 -22.05 -4.77 13.21
C ILE A 86 -22.88 -4.59 11.93
N GLN A 87 -22.24 -4.68 10.76
CA GLN A 87 -22.87 -4.51 9.45
C GLN A 87 -23.40 -5.83 8.84
N GLY A 88 -23.49 -6.92 9.61
CA GLY A 88 -24.09 -8.20 9.15
C GLY A 88 -23.11 -9.25 8.60
N GLY A 89 -21.81 -9.14 8.87
CA GLY A 89 -20.79 -10.10 8.44
C GLY A 89 -21.03 -11.54 8.90
N LEU A 90 -21.57 -11.75 10.12
CA LEU A 90 -21.97 -13.09 10.57
C LEU A 90 -23.13 -13.66 9.77
N THR A 91 -24.08 -12.82 9.37
CA THR A 91 -25.19 -13.24 8.49
C THR A 91 -24.68 -13.68 7.14
N LEU A 92 -23.69 -12.97 6.57
CA LEU A 92 -23.02 -13.38 5.33
C LEU A 92 -22.31 -14.73 5.50
N LEU A 93 -21.54 -14.91 6.59
CA LEU A 93 -20.84 -16.15 6.86
C LEU A 93 -21.81 -17.33 6.97
N HIS A 94 -22.85 -17.22 7.80
CA HIS A 94 -23.85 -18.28 7.95
C HIS A 94 -24.57 -18.59 6.63
N THR A 95 -24.91 -17.57 5.85
CA THR A 95 -25.55 -17.78 4.55
C THR A 95 -24.63 -18.54 3.59
N LEU A 96 -23.33 -18.23 3.59
CA LEU A 96 -22.35 -18.95 2.78
C LEU A 96 -22.13 -20.37 3.27
N GLN A 97 -22.12 -20.59 4.59
CA GLN A 97 -22.06 -21.94 5.16
C GLN A 97 -23.24 -22.81 4.69
N ASP A 98 -24.47 -22.27 4.76
CA ASP A 98 -25.67 -22.98 4.33
C ASP A 98 -25.65 -23.27 2.81
N ARG A 99 -25.21 -22.31 2.00
CA ARG A 99 -25.15 -22.44 0.54
C ARG A 99 -24.08 -23.42 0.08
N LEU A 100 -22.91 -23.42 0.71
CA LEU A 100 -21.77 -24.26 0.34
C LEU A 100 -21.81 -25.63 1.02
N GLY A 101 -22.62 -25.80 2.07
CA GLY A 101 -22.60 -27.01 2.90
C GLY A 101 -21.28 -27.19 3.66
N LEU A 102 -20.59 -26.08 3.97
CA LEU A 102 -19.31 -26.05 4.67
C LEU A 102 -19.42 -25.24 5.96
N LYS A 103 -18.64 -25.57 6.98
CA LYS A 103 -18.37 -24.67 8.10
C LYS A 103 -17.15 -23.81 7.80
N ALA A 104 -17.02 -22.68 8.50
CA ALA A 104 -15.80 -21.89 8.47
C ALA A 104 -14.60 -22.76 8.88
N GLY A 105 -13.52 -22.71 8.10
CA GLY A 105 -12.34 -23.54 8.21
C GLY A 105 -12.39 -24.86 7.40
N GLU A 106 -13.52 -25.20 6.79
CA GLU A 106 -13.66 -26.43 6.01
C GLU A 106 -13.38 -26.21 4.51
N THR A 107 -12.97 -27.30 3.86
CA THR A 107 -12.77 -27.39 2.41
C THR A 107 -13.69 -28.46 1.86
N ALA A 108 -14.34 -28.17 0.72
CA ALA A 108 -15.21 -29.12 0.04
C ALA A 108 -14.45 -30.41 -0.33
N SER A 109 -15.15 -31.54 -0.33
CA SER A 109 -14.57 -32.87 -0.59
C SER A 109 -14.00 -33.01 -2.00
N ASP A 110 -14.49 -32.23 -2.96
CA ASP A 110 -13.98 -32.12 -4.32
C ASP A 110 -12.78 -31.15 -4.45
N HIS A 111 -12.38 -30.52 -3.36
CA HIS A 111 -11.38 -29.44 -3.31
C HIS A 111 -11.71 -28.25 -4.24
N GLY A 112 -12.99 -28.00 -4.50
CA GLY A 112 -13.44 -26.85 -5.28
C GLY A 112 -13.31 -25.53 -4.52
N VAL A 113 -13.68 -25.52 -3.23
CA VAL A 113 -13.73 -24.30 -2.41
C VAL A 113 -13.35 -24.54 -0.95
N THR A 114 -12.69 -23.56 -0.34
CA THR A 114 -12.49 -23.42 1.11
C THR A 114 -13.25 -22.20 1.60
N LEU A 115 -14.00 -22.34 2.70
CA LEU A 115 -14.66 -21.24 3.39
C LEU A 115 -13.90 -20.92 4.68
N GLU A 116 -13.44 -19.70 4.86
CA GLU A 116 -12.72 -19.25 6.05
C GLU A 116 -13.46 -18.08 6.73
N GLU A 117 -13.37 -18.03 8.04
CA GLU A 117 -13.68 -16.83 8.82
C GLU A 117 -12.41 -15.98 8.93
N ALA A 118 -12.51 -14.67 8.73
CA ALA A 118 -11.39 -13.74 8.87
C ALA A 118 -11.69 -12.72 9.98
N ASP A 119 -10.72 -12.51 10.87
CA ASP A 119 -10.82 -11.51 11.92
C ASP A 119 -10.84 -10.08 11.36
N CYS A 120 -10.03 -9.80 10.34
CA CYS A 120 -9.97 -8.49 9.68
C CYS A 120 -9.45 -8.63 8.25
N LEU A 121 -10.11 -7.96 7.29
CA LEU A 121 -9.65 -7.83 5.89
C LEU A 121 -9.16 -6.40 5.57
N PHE A 122 -8.77 -5.61 6.60
CA PHE A 122 -8.17 -4.26 6.48
C PHE A 122 -8.98 -3.22 5.69
N ARG A 123 -10.29 -3.48 5.56
CA ARG A 123 -11.25 -2.69 4.76
C ARG A 123 -12.49 -2.33 5.57
N CYS A 124 -12.31 -2.05 6.86
CA CYS A 124 -13.40 -1.77 7.80
C CYS A 124 -14.30 -0.60 7.35
N SER A 125 -13.77 0.36 6.60
CA SER A 125 -14.54 1.45 5.99
C SER A 125 -15.55 1.01 4.94
N MET A 126 -15.43 -0.22 4.44
CA MET A 126 -16.26 -0.84 3.41
C MET A 126 -17.06 -2.03 3.96
N ALA A 127 -17.20 -2.14 5.28
CA ALA A 127 -17.93 -3.23 5.91
C ALA A 127 -19.40 -3.34 5.40
N PRO A 128 -19.95 -4.57 5.29
CA PRO A 128 -19.29 -5.85 5.49
C PRO A 128 -18.42 -6.23 4.27
N VAL A 129 -17.35 -7.00 4.52
CA VAL A 129 -16.35 -7.36 3.50
C VAL A 129 -16.25 -8.88 3.37
N ILE A 130 -16.21 -9.37 2.14
CA ILE A 130 -15.79 -10.74 1.80
C ILE A 130 -14.57 -10.70 0.88
N GLU A 131 -13.73 -11.71 0.96
CA GLU A 131 -12.64 -11.95 0.01
C GLU A 131 -12.92 -13.23 -0.77
N ILE A 132 -12.75 -13.18 -2.08
CA ILE A 132 -12.77 -14.36 -2.96
C ILE A 132 -11.48 -14.32 -3.77
N ASP A 133 -10.63 -15.34 -3.60
CA ASP A 133 -9.35 -15.48 -4.31
C ASP A 133 -8.49 -14.20 -4.26
N ARG A 134 -8.33 -13.63 -3.05
CA ARG A 134 -7.60 -12.38 -2.75
C ARG A 134 -8.24 -11.10 -3.29
N ARG A 135 -9.41 -11.17 -3.94
CA ARG A 135 -10.21 -9.99 -4.26
C ARG A 135 -11.22 -9.72 -3.16
N CYS A 136 -11.06 -8.58 -2.51
CA CYS A 136 -12.03 -8.09 -1.54
C CYS A 136 -13.21 -7.40 -2.22
N TYR A 137 -14.40 -7.65 -1.70
CA TYR A 137 -15.66 -7.01 -2.06
C TYR A 137 -16.24 -6.38 -0.79
N GLY A 138 -16.54 -5.08 -0.85
CA GLY A 138 -17.09 -4.32 0.26
C GLY A 138 -18.56 -3.98 0.06
N GLN A 139 -19.22 -3.58 1.15
CA GLN A 139 -20.66 -3.24 1.18
C GLN A 139 -21.54 -4.39 0.68
N VAL A 140 -21.15 -5.64 0.97
CA VAL A 140 -21.78 -6.82 0.40
C VAL A 140 -23.08 -7.18 1.12
N GLY A 141 -24.18 -7.22 0.37
CA GLY A 141 -25.46 -7.78 0.79
C GLY A 141 -25.59 -9.28 0.48
N VAL A 142 -26.49 -9.96 1.17
CA VAL A 142 -26.79 -11.38 0.93
C VAL A 142 -27.32 -11.63 -0.48
N ASP A 143 -28.06 -10.68 -1.03
CA ASP A 143 -28.63 -10.69 -2.38
C ASP A 143 -27.57 -10.56 -3.49
N GLN A 144 -26.36 -10.10 -3.14
CA GLN A 144 -25.27 -9.90 -4.09
C GLN A 144 -24.37 -11.12 -4.24
N LEU A 145 -24.41 -12.09 -3.30
CA LEU A 145 -23.48 -13.22 -3.25
C LEU A 145 -23.40 -14.00 -4.57
N ASP A 146 -24.54 -14.24 -5.24
CA ASP A 146 -24.57 -15.01 -6.50
C ASP A 146 -23.81 -14.33 -7.64
N ARG A 147 -23.68 -13.00 -7.60
CA ARG A 147 -22.97 -12.21 -8.63
C ARG A 147 -21.47 -12.14 -8.39
N LEU A 148 -21.01 -12.53 -7.19
CA LEU A 148 -19.60 -12.44 -6.78
C LEU A 148 -18.83 -13.71 -7.18
N PHE A 149 -19.51 -14.86 -7.19
CA PHE A 149 -18.94 -16.12 -7.69
C PHE A 149 -18.78 -16.08 -9.21
N GLY A 150 -17.60 -16.47 -9.71
CA GLY A 150 -17.31 -16.52 -11.15
C GLY A 150 -16.62 -15.28 -11.74
N ARG A 151 -16.42 -14.22 -10.95
CA ARG A 151 -15.59 -13.07 -11.35
C ARG A 151 -14.15 -13.31 -10.90
N ALA A 152 -13.35 -13.94 -11.75
CA ALA A 152 -11.89 -13.92 -11.56
C ALA A 152 -11.42 -12.47 -11.73
N ALA A 153 -10.70 -11.94 -10.73
CA ALA A 153 -10.03 -10.65 -10.88
C ALA A 153 -8.94 -10.83 -11.95
N PRO A 154 -8.92 -10.04 -13.04
CA PRO A 154 -7.77 -10.06 -13.92
C PRO A 154 -6.54 -9.64 -13.10
N PRO A 155 -5.40 -10.34 -13.23
CA PRO A 155 -4.17 -9.88 -12.61
C PRO A 155 -3.84 -8.50 -13.17
N ARG A 156 -3.88 -7.46 -12.35
CA ARG A 156 -3.40 -6.13 -12.75
C ARG A 156 -1.90 -6.24 -13.02
N SER A 157 -1.51 -6.02 -14.28
CA SER A 157 -0.10 -6.05 -14.68
C SER A 157 0.70 -5.03 -13.89
N ARG A 158 1.94 -5.36 -13.52
CA ARG A 158 2.86 -4.37 -12.92
C ARG A 158 2.98 -3.17 -13.86
N ALA A 159 2.70 -1.98 -13.36
CA ALA A 159 2.94 -0.76 -14.10
C ALA A 159 4.42 -0.70 -14.51
N PRO A 160 4.74 -0.34 -15.76
CA PRO A 160 6.12 -0.21 -16.19
C PRO A 160 6.82 0.88 -15.39
N VAL A 161 8.12 0.70 -15.15
CA VAL A 161 8.98 1.76 -14.61
C VAL A 161 9.44 2.59 -15.80
N VAL A 162 9.21 3.90 -15.73
CA VAL A 162 9.68 4.84 -16.76
C VAL A 162 11.21 4.87 -16.74
N ALA A 163 11.83 4.75 -17.91
CA ALA A 163 13.27 4.89 -18.02
C ALA A 163 13.64 6.37 -17.88
N PHE A 164 14.62 6.66 -17.02
CA PHE A 164 15.14 8.01 -16.82
C PHE A 164 16.53 8.15 -17.46
N VAL A 165 16.77 9.29 -18.09
CA VAL A 165 18.14 9.67 -18.46
C VAL A 165 18.82 10.10 -17.17
N LYS A 166 19.98 9.51 -16.87
CA LYS A 166 20.72 9.83 -15.64
C LYS A 166 21.06 11.33 -15.61
N PRO A 167 20.55 12.10 -14.65
CA PRO A 167 20.80 13.53 -14.58
C PRO A 167 22.25 13.85 -14.20
N THR A 168 22.77 15.00 -14.65
CA THR A 168 24.18 15.42 -14.47
C THR A 168 24.31 16.79 -13.79
N GLY A 169 23.25 17.26 -13.14
CA GLY A 169 23.25 18.54 -12.42
C GLY A 169 24.35 18.64 -11.35
N SER A 170 24.82 19.86 -11.10
CA SER A 170 25.91 20.13 -10.14
C SER A 170 25.44 20.19 -8.68
N THR A 171 24.14 20.31 -8.43
CA THR A 171 23.53 20.31 -7.09
C THR A 171 22.31 19.40 -7.05
N PRO A 172 21.92 18.88 -5.87
CA PRO A 172 20.72 18.05 -5.74
C PRO A 172 19.45 18.68 -6.30
N ARG A 173 19.24 20.00 -6.13
CA ARG A 173 18.08 20.70 -6.72
C ARG A 173 18.16 20.77 -8.24
N ALA A 174 19.33 21.06 -8.81
CA ALA A 174 19.50 21.09 -10.27
C ALA A 174 19.28 19.71 -10.90
N VAL A 175 19.71 18.65 -10.21
CA VAL A 175 19.45 17.26 -10.61
C VAL A 175 17.94 16.96 -10.59
N LEU A 176 17.22 17.37 -9.53
CA LEU A 176 15.77 17.20 -9.44
C LEU A 176 15.02 18.00 -10.53
N GLU A 177 15.45 19.22 -10.82
CA GLU A 177 14.88 20.05 -11.89
C GLU A 177 15.07 19.41 -13.27
N GLN A 178 16.23 18.81 -13.54
CA GLN A 178 16.44 18.05 -14.77
C GLN A 178 15.44 16.89 -14.89
N LEU A 179 15.21 16.13 -13.82
CA LEU A 179 14.22 15.03 -13.82
C LEU A 179 12.80 15.53 -14.16
N LEU A 180 12.40 16.68 -13.63
CA LEU A 180 11.10 17.30 -13.91
C LEU A 180 10.91 17.68 -15.39
N THR A 181 11.99 18.04 -16.08
CA THR A 181 11.96 18.47 -17.49
C THR A 181 12.07 17.33 -18.50
N GLN A 182 12.33 16.09 -18.06
CA GLN A 182 12.44 14.95 -18.98
C GLN A 182 11.09 14.65 -19.65
N SER A 183 11.14 14.28 -20.93
CA SER A 183 9.94 13.90 -21.69
C SER A 183 9.25 12.70 -21.06
N HIS A 184 7.96 12.84 -20.78
CA HIS A 184 7.16 11.80 -20.13
C HIS A 184 6.13 11.22 -21.13
N PRO A 185 5.92 9.89 -21.15
CA PRO A 185 5.00 9.25 -22.09
C PRO A 185 3.54 9.73 -21.94
N ARG A 186 3.16 10.19 -20.75
CA ARG A 186 1.86 10.83 -20.52
C ARG A 186 1.99 12.34 -20.68
N VAL A 187 1.33 12.87 -21.71
CA VAL A 187 1.11 14.31 -21.87
C VAL A 187 0.04 14.71 -20.85
N ALA A 188 0.43 15.47 -19.83
CA ALA A 188 -0.52 16.00 -18.88
C ALA A 188 -1.44 17.00 -19.59
N THR A 189 -2.73 16.69 -19.66
CA THR A 189 -3.75 17.64 -20.09
C THR A 189 -4.18 18.51 -18.92
N GLU A 190 -4.77 19.67 -19.23
CA GLU A 190 -5.33 20.56 -18.21
C GLU A 190 -6.46 19.90 -17.41
N LEU A 191 -7.32 19.10 -18.05
CA LEU A 191 -8.35 18.32 -17.38
C LEU A 191 -7.80 16.97 -16.87
N ARG A 192 -7.91 16.74 -15.57
CA ARG A 192 -7.55 15.50 -14.87
C ARG A 192 -8.77 14.87 -14.20
N LEU A 193 -8.93 13.57 -14.41
CA LEU A 193 -9.92 12.72 -13.74
C LEU A 193 -9.17 11.66 -12.93
N VAL A 194 -9.05 11.85 -11.62
CA VAL A 194 -8.34 10.94 -10.73
C VAL A 194 -9.33 10.00 -10.05
N VAL A 195 -9.25 8.72 -10.36
CA VAL A 195 -10.15 7.71 -9.79
C VAL A 195 -9.53 7.17 -8.51
N GLY A 196 -10.28 7.24 -7.40
CA GLY A 196 -9.85 6.74 -6.09
C GLY A 196 -9.81 5.21 -6.06
N THR A 197 -8.68 4.64 -6.46
CA THR A 197 -8.44 3.18 -6.60
C THR A 197 -7.59 2.61 -5.47
N GLY A 198 -7.61 3.26 -4.30
CA GLY A 198 -7.13 2.61 -3.08
C GLY A 198 -7.97 1.37 -2.74
N SER A 199 -7.54 0.57 -1.78
CA SER A 199 -8.20 -0.70 -1.45
C SER A 199 -9.70 -0.53 -1.17
N CYS A 200 -10.12 0.54 -0.48
CA CYS A 200 -11.54 0.85 -0.28
C CYS A 200 -12.31 0.99 -1.61
N GLY A 201 -11.77 1.71 -2.59
CA GLY A 201 -12.39 1.91 -3.90
C GLY A 201 -12.41 0.64 -4.74
N GLU A 202 -11.29 -0.11 -4.80
CA GLU A 202 -11.25 -1.38 -5.54
C GLU A 202 -12.30 -2.39 -5.01
N SER A 203 -12.60 -2.33 -3.71
CA SER A 203 -13.58 -3.22 -3.07
C SER A 203 -15.02 -2.98 -3.55
N VAL A 204 -15.29 -1.82 -4.16
CA VAL A 204 -16.61 -1.45 -4.70
C VAL A 204 -16.55 -1.14 -6.19
N GLY A 205 -15.52 -1.62 -6.90
CA GLY A 205 -15.45 -1.56 -8.36
C GLY A 205 -14.82 -0.29 -8.95
N ALA A 206 -14.02 0.46 -8.19
CA ALA A 206 -13.31 1.63 -8.72
C ALA A 206 -12.31 1.28 -9.84
N ASP A 207 -11.82 0.03 -9.89
CA ASP A 207 -11.02 -0.50 -11.00
C ASP A 207 -11.81 -0.53 -12.31
N LEU A 208 -13.04 -1.04 -12.27
CA LEU A 208 -13.93 -1.07 -13.43
C LEU A 208 -14.33 0.35 -13.88
N LEU A 209 -14.50 1.26 -12.92
CA LEU A 209 -14.77 2.67 -13.21
C LEU A 209 -13.59 3.35 -13.91
N LEU A 210 -12.35 3.07 -13.47
CA LEU A 210 -11.14 3.58 -14.10
C LEU A 210 -11.04 3.14 -15.56
N ASP A 211 -11.25 1.85 -15.83
CA ASP A 211 -11.21 1.29 -17.18
C ASP A 211 -12.27 1.95 -18.06
N ARG A 212 -13.52 2.04 -17.56
CA ARG A 212 -14.63 2.66 -18.28
C ARG A 212 -14.40 4.13 -18.59
N LEU A 213 -13.87 4.90 -17.64
CA LEU A 213 -13.52 6.31 -17.84
C LEU A 213 -12.42 6.46 -18.90
N THR A 214 -11.39 5.63 -18.84
CA THR A 214 -10.28 5.65 -19.79
C THR A 214 -10.77 5.38 -21.21
N GLU A 215 -11.60 4.35 -21.39
CA GLU A 215 -12.20 4.01 -22.67
C GLU A 215 -13.12 5.12 -23.21
N GLU A 216 -14.01 5.68 -22.37
CA GLU A 216 -14.95 6.70 -22.82
C GLU A 216 -14.27 8.03 -23.16
N VAL A 217 -13.26 8.44 -22.38
CA VAL A 217 -12.45 9.64 -22.69
C VAL A 217 -11.78 9.51 -24.06
N ALA A 218 -11.18 8.34 -24.34
CA ALA A 218 -10.55 8.06 -25.62
C ALA A 218 -11.58 8.01 -26.76
N HIS A 219 -12.69 7.28 -26.57
CA HIS A 219 -13.76 7.15 -27.55
C HIS A 219 -14.39 8.49 -27.93
N GLN A 220 -14.57 9.38 -26.95
CA GLN A 220 -15.19 10.70 -27.15
C GLN A 220 -14.20 11.78 -27.60
N GLY A 221 -12.90 11.47 -27.67
CA GLY A 221 -11.84 12.42 -28.01
C GLY A 221 -11.73 13.59 -27.03
N LEU A 222 -12.07 13.38 -25.74
CA LEU A 222 -11.92 14.42 -24.73
C LEU A 222 -10.45 14.57 -24.37
N ALA A 223 -9.93 15.79 -24.39
CA ALA A 223 -8.58 16.12 -23.94
C ALA A 223 -8.49 16.08 -22.40
N ALA A 224 -8.55 14.88 -21.83
CA ALA A 224 -8.46 14.61 -20.40
C ALA A 224 -7.45 13.50 -20.11
N THR A 225 -6.80 13.61 -18.96
CA THR A 225 -5.94 12.56 -18.42
C THR A 225 -6.71 11.82 -17.35
N VAL A 226 -6.93 10.53 -17.55
CA VAL A 226 -7.50 9.64 -16.53
C VAL A 226 -6.35 9.04 -15.71
N VAL A 227 -6.44 9.16 -14.40
CA VAL A 227 -5.35 8.90 -13.46
C VAL A 227 -5.78 7.89 -12.41
N GLU A 228 -4.88 6.97 -12.08
CA GLU A 228 -5.05 6.03 -10.98
C GLU A 228 -4.60 6.67 -9.66
N GLY A 229 -5.54 7.11 -8.83
CA GLY A 229 -5.24 7.81 -7.58
C GLY A 229 -5.45 7.02 -6.30
N GLY A 230 -4.96 7.58 -5.20
CA GLY A 230 -5.32 7.19 -3.85
C GLY A 230 -6.75 7.53 -3.46
N CYS A 231 -7.26 6.89 -2.40
CA CYS A 231 -8.47 7.37 -1.75
C CYS A 231 -8.19 8.72 -1.06
N ASN A 232 -9.09 9.68 -1.25
CA ASN A 232 -9.06 10.97 -0.56
C ASN A 232 -9.55 10.89 0.90
N GLY A 233 -9.79 9.70 1.47
CA GLY A 233 -10.33 9.50 2.82
C GLY A 233 -11.85 9.35 2.90
N MET A 234 -12.63 9.80 1.90
CA MET A 234 -14.09 9.62 1.84
C MET A 234 -14.47 8.18 1.40
N CYS A 235 -13.98 7.18 2.12
CA CYS A 235 -14.18 5.77 1.78
C CYS A 235 -15.66 5.38 1.64
N TYR A 236 -16.53 5.95 2.49
CA TYR A 236 -17.98 5.71 2.46
C TYR A 236 -18.65 6.17 1.15
N ALA A 237 -18.00 7.05 0.40
CA ALA A 237 -18.45 7.63 -0.84
C ALA A 237 -17.72 7.05 -2.06
N ALA A 238 -16.89 6.01 -1.88
CA ALA A 238 -16.27 5.31 -2.99
C ALA A 238 -17.33 4.58 -3.88
N PRO A 239 -17.10 4.44 -5.19
CA PRO A 239 -15.99 5.01 -5.96
C PRO A 239 -16.02 6.54 -6.06
N ILE A 240 -14.87 7.18 -5.82
CA ILE A 240 -14.68 8.62 -5.93
C ILE A 240 -13.98 8.93 -7.25
N VAL A 241 -14.43 9.98 -7.94
CA VAL A 241 -13.69 10.61 -9.04
C VAL A 241 -13.37 12.05 -8.66
N GLU A 242 -12.09 12.38 -8.59
CA GLU A 242 -11.62 13.75 -8.40
C GLU A 242 -11.41 14.40 -9.76
N LEU A 243 -12.04 15.55 -9.95
CA LEU A 243 -11.91 16.36 -11.15
C LEU A 243 -11.08 17.60 -10.84
N SER A 244 -10.07 17.85 -11.66
CA SER A 244 -9.25 19.07 -11.57
C SER A 244 -8.96 19.61 -12.96
N ARG A 245 -9.10 20.93 -13.12
CA ARG A 245 -8.74 21.69 -14.32
C ARG A 245 -8.53 23.16 -13.97
N PRO A 246 -7.90 23.96 -14.86
CA PRO A 246 -7.85 25.41 -14.70
C PRO A 246 -9.26 26.02 -14.55
N ASP A 247 -9.32 27.12 -13.80
CA ASP A 247 -10.52 27.93 -13.54
C ASP A 247 -11.64 27.26 -12.72
N TRP A 248 -11.50 25.97 -12.37
CA TRP A 248 -12.44 25.26 -11.52
C TRP A 248 -11.79 24.93 -10.18
N PRO A 249 -12.53 24.96 -9.06
CA PRO A 249 -12.06 24.27 -7.87
C PRO A 249 -11.94 22.77 -8.18
N ARG A 250 -11.10 22.04 -7.43
CA ARG A 250 -11.16 20.58 -7.46
C ARG A 250 -12.56 20.14 -7.04
N ILE A 251 -13.11 19.13 -7.70
CA ILE A 251 -14.45 18.58 -7.41
C ILE A 251 -14.32 17.08 -7.13
N SER A 252 -14.82 16.60 -5.99
CA SER A 252 -14.99 15.17 -5.74
C SER A 252 -16.40 14.74 -6.12
N LEU A 253 -16.53 13.81 -7.07
CA LEU A 253 -17.78 13.12 -7.38
C LEU A 253 -17.86 11.85 -6.55
N LYS A 254 -18.98 11.64 -5.88
CA LYS A 254 -19.22 10.53 -4.95
C LYS A 254 -20.02 9.42 -5.60
N ARG A 255 -19.71 8.17 -5.23
CA ARG A 255 -20.42 6.94 -5.64
C ARG A 255 -20.67 6.88 -7.14
N VAL A 256 -19.66 7.24 -7.92
CA VAL A 256 -19.77 7.27 -9.38
C VAL A 256 -19.89 5.84 -9.89
N ALA A 257 -20.98 5.53 -10.57
CA ALA A 257 -21.21 4.24 -11.19
C ALA A 257 -20.68 4.25 -12.64
N PRO A 258 -20.16 3.11 -13.16
CA PRO A 258 -19.69 3.02 -14.55
C PRO A 258 -20.73 3.45 -15.59
N GLU A 259 -22.02 3.27 -15.31
CA GLU A 259 -23.13 3.65 -16.20
C GLU A 259 -23.30 5.17 -16.31
N GLN A 260 -22.79 5.94 -15.35
CA GLN A 260 -22.86 7.41 -15.35
C GLN A 260 -21.71 8.05 -16.14
N VAL A 261 -20.70 7.27 -16.54
CA VAL A 261 -19.50 7.77 -17.23
C VAL A 261 -19.84 8.52 -18.53
N PRO A 262 -20.71 8.03 -19.44
CA PRO A 262 -21.05 8.76 -20.66
C PRO A 262 -21.61 10.16 -20.38
N SER A 263 -22.52 10.28 -19.41
CA SER A 263 -23.12 11.57 -19.03
C SER A 263 -22.09 12.52 -18.43
N LEU A 264 -21.16 12.01 -17.60
CA LEU A 264 -20.05 12.80 -17.08
C LEU A 264 -19.18 13.34 -18.22
N ILE A 265 -18.73 12.47 -19.12
CA ILE A 265 -17.85 12.90 -20.24
C ILE A 265 -18.56 13.89 -21.16
N ALA A 266 -19.85 13.72 -21.42
CA ALA A 266 -20.66 14.69 -22.18
C ALA A 266 -20.68 16.07 -21.51
N ALA A 267 -20.96 16.13 -20.20
CA ALA A 267 -20.95 17.38 -19.43
C ALA A 267 -19.58 18.10 -19.51
N LEU A 268 -18.48 17.34 -19.41
CA LEU A 268 -17.13 17.90 -19.45
C LEU A 268 -16.75 18.44 -20.83
N LYS A 269 -17.20 17.79 -21.92
CA LYS A 269 -17.03 18.29 -23.29
C LYS A 269 -17.77 19.60 -23.52
N GLU A 270 -18.93 19.77 -22.89
CA GLU A 270 -19.72 21.01 -22.92
C GLU A 270 -19.19 22.08 -21.96
N ASN A 271 -18.08 21.81 -21.25
CA ASN A 271 -17.53 22.69 -20.21
C ASN A 271 -18.56 23.00 -19.10
N ARG A 272 -19.45 22.06 -18.81
CA ARG A 272 -20.52 22.19 -17.83
C ARG A 272 -20.14 21.48 -16.53
N PRO A 273 -20.27 22.15 -15.37
CA PRO A 273 -20.10 21.50 -14.07
C PRO A 273 -21.06 20.31 -13.91
N PRO A 274 -20.60 19.15 -13.38
CA PRO A 274 -21.40 17.95 -13.21
C PRO A 274 -22.33 18.04 -11.98
N VAL A 275 -23.24 19.02 -11.98
CA VAL A 275 -24.17 19.31 -10.86
C VAL A 275 -25.19 18.21 -10.59
N GLU A 276 -25.37 17.30 -11.55
CA GLU A 276 -26.23 16.12 -11.44
C GLU A 276 -25.64 15.00 -10.56
N PHE A 277 -24.37 15.11 -10.17
CA PHE A 277 -23.69 14.16 -9.30
C PHE A 277 -23.75 14.63 -7.84
N ASP A 278 -23.78 13.69 -6.89
CA ASP A 278 -23.44 13.98 -5.49
C ASP A 278 -21.96 14.37 -5.44
N ALA A 279 -21.69 15.65 -5.22
CA ALA A 279 -20.37 16.23 -5.39
C ALA A 279 -20.02 17.23 -4.29
N VAL A 280 -18.73 17.44 -4.09
CA VAL A 280 -18.20 18.51 -3.22
C VAL A 280 -17.11 19.28 -3.96
N ALA A 281 -17.19 20.60 -3.92
CA ALA A 281 -16.15 21.50 -4.42
C ALA A 281 -15.15 21.79 -3.29
N TRP A 282 -13.86 21.66 -3.58
CA TRP A 282 -12.76 21.90 -2.65
C TRP A 282 -12.44 23.39 -2.51
N GLN A 283 -13.43 24.12 -2.03
CA GLN A 283 -13.34 25.51 -1.61
C GLN A 283 -14.33 25.75 -0.48
N ALA A 284 -14.22 26.89 0.20
CA ALA A 284 -15.02 27.15 1.39
C ALA A 284 -16.52 27.10 1.10
N SER A 285 -17.00 27.84 0.10
CA SER A 285 -18.43 27.97 -0.24
C SER A 285 -18.81 27.18 -1.50
N SER A 286 -20.12 27.10 -1.78
CA SER A 286 -20.61 26.46 -3.01
C SER A 286 -20.06 27.10 -4.28
N TRP A 287 -19.92 26.27 -5.32
CA TRP A 287 -19.44 26.65 -6.64
C TRP A 287 -20.38 26.11 -7.71
N ASN A 288 -21.02 26.99 -8.50
CA ASN A 288 -21.91 26.59 -9.59
C ASN A 288 -22.96 25.53 -9.19
N GLY A 289 -23.55 25.66 -8.00
CA GLY A 289 -24.54 24.71 -7.47
C GLY A 289 -23.95 23.47 -6.78
N ILE A 290 -22.65 23.24 -6.86
CA ILE A 290 -21.94 22.18 -6.12
C ILE A 290 -21.63 22.68 -4.70
N PRO A 291 -22.02 21.95 -3.64
CA PRO A 291 -21.70 22.32 -2.25
C PRO A 291 -20.19 22.46 -1.99
N GLY A 292 -19.80 23.44 -1.18
CA GLY A 292 -18.41 23.63 -0.74
C GLY A 292 -18.05 22.74 0.46
N LEU A 293 -16.81 22.86 0.93
CA LEU A 293 -16.31 22.17 2.12
C LEU A 293 -17.07 22.60 3.39
N ASP A 294 -17.60 23.84 3.43
CA ASP A 294 -18.51 24.31 4.49
C ASP A 294 -19.80 23.51 4.58
N ARG A 295 -20.12 22.65 3.62
CA ARG A 295 -21.31 21.81 3.57
C ARG A 295 -21.03 20.32 3.59
N GLU A 296 -19.77 19.89 3.52
CA GLU A 296 -19.38 18.48 3.62
C GLU A 296 -18.94 18.12 5.05
N PRO A 297 -19.79 17.46 5.86
CA PRO A 297 -19.49 17.19 7.27
C PRO A 297 -18.22 16.35 7.46
N PHE A 298 -17.87 15.49 6.50
CA PHE A 298 -16.65 14.69 6.60
C PHE A 298 -15.39 15.56 6.52
N LEU A 299 -15.36 16.56 5.64
CA LEU A 299 -14.15 17.34 5.33
C LEU A 299 -14.04 18.66 6.12
N ARG A 300 -15.17 19.26 6.51
CA ARG A 300 -15.24 20.63 7.05
C ARG A 300 -14.26 20.91 8.19
N ASP A 301 -14.17 19.99 9.14
CA ASP A 301 -13.41 20.18 10.39
C ASP A 301 -12.01 19.53 10.33
N GLN A 302 -11.55 19.12 9.13
CA GLN A 302 -10.26 18.48 8.96
C GLN A 302 -9.16 19.47 8.58
N HIS A 303 -8.01 19.33 9.23
CA HIS A 303 -6.74 19.85 8.72
C HIS A 303 -5.92 18.69 8.12
N ARG A 304 -5.80 18.67 6.80
CA ARG A 304 -5.19 17.56 6.06
C ARG A 304 -3.72 17.82 5.77
N ALA A 305 -2.84 17.57 6.73
CA ALA A 305 -1.40 17.73 6.53
C ALA A 305 -0.77 16.55 5.76
N VAL A 306 -1.01 15.31 6.21
CA VAL A 306 -0.36 14.11 5.63
C VAL A 306 -1.15 13.56 4.43
N LEU A 307 -2.47 13.72 4.42
CA LEU A 307 -3.37 13.25 3.37
C LEU A 307 -3.76 14.35 2.36
N GLU A 308 -3.05 15.48 2.34
CA GLU A 308 -3.36 16.65 1.49
C GLU A 308 -3.51 16.28 0.01
N ARG A 309 -2.56 15.46 -0.46
CA ARG A 309 -2.40 15.07 -1.87
C ARG A 309 -3.06 13.74 -2.23
N CYS A 310 -3.57 13.01 -1.25
CA CYS A 310 -4.32 11.78 -1.52
C CYS A 310 -5.60 12.12 -2.29
N GLY A 311 -5.72 11.57 -3.50
CA GLY A 311 -6.79 11.88 -4.45
C GLY A 311 -6.40 12.87 -5.56
N THR A 312 -5.21 13.47 -5.53
CA THR A 312 -4.74 14.35 -6.62
C THR A 312 -3.59 13.76 -7.42
N VAL A 313 -2.73 13.00 -6.76
CA VAL A 313 -1.56 12.39 -7.38
C VAL A 313 -1.91 11.05 -8.01
N ASP A 314 -1.26 10.73 -9.12
CA ASP A 314 -1.18 9.35 -9.60
C ASP A 314 -0.30 8.56 -8.64
N ALA A 315 -0.85 7.49 -8.06
CA ALA A 315 -0.14 6.70 -7.08
C ALA A 315 0.98 5.84 -7.69
N ASN A 316 1.03 5.70 -9.01
CA ASN A 316 1.98 4.89 -9.76
C ASN A 316 2.87 5.73 -10.71
N ASP A 317 2.93 7.06 -10.57
CA ASP A 317 3.70 7.94 -11.47
C ASP A 317 4.65 8.85 -10.69
N LEU A 318 5.95 8.55 -10.78
CA LEU A 318 7.00 9.38 -10.17
C LEU A 318 6.99 10.81 -10.72
N ILE A 319 6.81 11.01 -12.03
CA ILE A 319 6.86 12.36 -12.60
C ILE A 319 5.67 13.19 -12.15
N ASP A 320 4.47 12.60 -12.03
CA ASP A 320 3.34 13.29 -11.41
C ASP A 320 3.65 13.67 -9.96
N ALA A 321 4.23 12.74 -9.18
CA ALA A 321 4.63 13.02 -7.81
C ALA A 321 5.67 14.15 -7.69
N LEU A 322 6.65 14.22 -8.61
CA LEU A 322 7.65 15.30 -8.68
C LEU A 322 6.98 16.64 -9.00
N ARG A 323 6.09 16.69 -10.00
CA ARG A 323 5.35 17.91 -10.38
C ARG A 323 4.48 18.43 -9.24
N GLN A 324 4.02 17.52 -8.39
CA GLN A 324 3.24 17.81 -7.18
C GLN A 324 4.13 18.10 -5.95
N GLY A 325 5.43 18.29 -6.17
CA GLY A 325 6.41 18.78 -5.18
C GLY A 325 7.12 17.71 -4.34
N SER A 326 6.92 16.41 -4.62
CA SER A 326 7.66 15.35 -3.90
C SER A 326 9.16 15.48 -4.14
N TYR A 327 9.95 15.17 -3.11
CA TYR A 327 11.42 15.24 -3.07
C TYR A 327 12.01 16.65 -3.08
N ALA A 328 11.21 17.71 -3.22
CA ALA A 328 11.72 19.08 -3.22
C ALA A 328 12.33 19.47 -1.87
N ALA A 329 11.71 19.07 -0.76
CA ALA A 329 12.25 19.34 0.57
C ALA A 329 13.54 18.55 0.79
N PHE A 330 13.56 17.28 0.38
CA PHE A 330 14.74 16.44 0.51
C PHE A 330 15.93 16.94 -0.32
N ALA A 331 15.72 17.33 -1.59
CA ALA A 331 16.77 17.91 -2.42
C ALA A 331 17.37 19.18 -1.80
N ARG A 332 16.53 20.06 -1.25
CA ARG A 332 17.00 21.25 -0.52
C ARG A 332 17.84 20.90 0.70
N ILE A 333 17.40 19.93 1.50
CA ILE A 333 18.14 19.48 2.70
C ILE A 333 19.46 18.81 2.34
N LEU A 334 19.49 17.96 1.30
CA LEU A 334 20.71 17.33 0.83
C LEU A 334 21.74 18.36 0.35
N GLU A 335 21.30 19.41 -0.34
CA GLU A 335 22.18 20.48 -0.80
C GLU A 335 22.75 21.32 0.37
N GLN A 336 21.97 21.50 1.44
CA GLN A 336 22.45 22.15 2.67
C GLN A 336 23.49 21.28 3.41
N GLY A 337 23.39 19.95 3.29
CA GLY A 337 24.36 19.02 3.88
C GLY A 337 24.30 18.91 5.40
N ASP A 338 23.24 19.43 6.04
CA ASP A 338 23.10 19.45 7.50
C ASP A 338 21.97 18.52 7.98
N PRO A 339 22.30 17.28 8.41
CA PRO A 339 21.30 16.37 8.96
C PRO A 339 20.80 16.77 10.37
N ILE A 340 21.56 17.58 11.11
CA ILE A 340 21.17 18.06 12.44
C ILE A 340 20.06 19.09 12.32
N ALA A 341 20.07 19.94 11.28
CA ALA A 341 18.97 20.84 10.97
C ALA A 341 17.63 20.10 10.82
N VAL A 342 17.62 18.89 10.25
CA VAL A 342 16.40 18.07 10.13
C VAL A 342 15.91 17.60 11.50
N ILE A 343 16.82 17.14 12.37
CA ILE A 343 16.47 16.74 13.75
C ILE A 343 15.88 17.93 14.51
N ASN A 344 16.49 19.11 14.40
CA ASN A 344 16.03 20.33 15.07
C ASN A 344 14.65 20.77 14.58
N GLU A 345 14.41 20.74 13.27
CA GLU A 345 13.10 21.07 12.68
C GLU A 345 12.01 20.12 13.20
N VAL A 346 12.27 18.80 13.19
CA VAL A 346 11.31 17.79 13.68
C VAL A 346 11.12 17.87 15.20
N HIS A 347 12.16 18.27 15.93
CA HIS A 347 12.03 18.55 17.37
C HIS A 347 11.14 19.77 17.60
N ALA A 348 11.37 20.87 16.86
CA ALA A 348 10.57 22.09 16.95
C ALA A 348 9.10 21.88 16.57
N SER A 349 8.82 20.96 15.64
CA SER A 349 7.45 20.61 15.26
C SER A 349 6.69 19.80 16.33
N GLY A 350 7.39 19.29 17.36
CA GLY A 350 6.80 18.43 18.39
C GLY A 350 6.33 17.07 17.87
N LEU A 351 6.89 16.57 16.75
CA LEU A 351 6.44 15.31 16.16
C LEU A 351 6.72 14.12 17.09
N SER A 352 5.66 13.39 17.39
CA SER A 352 5.70 12.13 18.13
C SER A 352 5.28 10.94 17.26
N GLY A 353 5.69 9.74 17.68
CA GLY A 353 5.40 8.48 16.99
C GLY A 353 3.90 8.26 16.83
N ARG A 354 3.46 8.10 15.58
CA ARG A 354 2.05 7.89 15.20
C ARG A 354 1.62 6.41 15.16
N GLY A 355 2.45 5.52 15.69
CA GLY A 355 2.13 4.11 15.92
C GLY A 355 1.45 3.83 17.26
N GLY A 356 1.14 4.87 18.05
CA GLY A 356 0.39 4.76 19.32
C GLY A 356 1.23 4.95 20.59
N ALA A 357 2.56 4.83 20.53
CA ALA A 357 3.44 5.04 21.69
C ALA A 357 3.78 6.52 21.96
N TYR A 358 3.57 7.42 20.99
CA TYR A 358 3.79 8.86 21.10
C TYR A 358 5.20 9.29 21.61
N PHE A 359 6.22 8.45 21.42
CA PHE A 359 7.61 8.83 21.72
C PHE A 359 8.11 9.89 20.71
N GLY A 360 8.93 10.85 21.16
CA GLY A 360 9.43 11.94 20.32
C GLY A 360 10.29 11.44 19.15
N ALA A 361 9.89 11.76 17.91
CA ALA A 361 10.55 11.26 16.71
C ALA A 361 12.01 11.75 16.60
N ALA A 362 12.22 13.06 16.79
CA ALA A 362 13.56 13.66 16.76
C ALA A 362 14.52 13.04 17.78
N ARG A 363 14.05 12.75 19.01
CA ARG A 363 14.85 12.08 20.05
C ARG A 363 15.27 10.68 19.63
N LYS A 364 14.39 9.92 18.96
CA LYS A 364 14.72 8.58 18.45
C LYS A 364 15.77 8.65 17.32
N TRP A 365 15.64 9.64 16.44
CA TRP A 365 16.60 9.86 15.34
C TRP A 365 17.97 10.31 15.84
N GLU A 366 18.00 11.24 16.79
CA GLU A 366 19.23 11.72 17.43
C GLU A 366 19.94 10.58 18.18
N ALA A 367 19.21 9.77 18.95
CA ALA A 367 19.78 8.61 19.63
C ALA A 367 20.40 7.61 18.64
N CYS A 368 19.72 7.31 17.52
CA CYS A 368 20.28 6.45 16.47
C CYS A 368 21.52 7.08 15.83
N ARG A 369 21.51 8.38 15.54
CA ARG A 369 22.68 9.11 15.01
C ARG A 369 23.88 9.03 15.94
N ASN A 370 23.66 9.19 17.24
CA ASN A 370 24.72 9.21 18.25
C ASN A 370 25.18 7.80 18.66
N ALA A 371 24.38 6.76 18.39
CA ALA A 371 24.76 5.38 18.65
C ALA A 371 26.03 4.97 17.88
N THR A 372 26.87 4.16 18.52
CA THR A 372 28.07 3.58 17.90
C THR A 372 27.71 2.35 17.08
N GLY A 373 28.46 2.08 16.02
CA GLY A 373 28.23 0.91 15.16
C GLY A 373 27.67 1.29 13.79
N ASN A 374 28.04 0.50 12.79
CA ASN A 374 27.57 0.59 11.41
C ASN A 374 27.43 -0.84 10.85
N PRO A 375 26.55 -1.07 9.87
CA PRO A 375 25.58 -0.12 9.30
C PRO A 375 24.44 0.21 10.29
N LYS A 376 23.75 1.33 10.06
CA LYS A 376 22.57 1.75 10.82
C LYS A 376 21.31 1.54 9.98
N TYR A 377 20.28 0.98 10.60
CA TYR A 377 19.03 0.63 9.92
C TYR A 377 17.88 1.58 10.29
N LEU A 378 17.15 2.03 9.28
CA LEU A 378 15.82 2.62 9.45
C LEU A 378 14.76 1.56 9.13
N VAL A 379 14.03 1.11 10.14
CA VAL A 379 12.90 0.19 9.95
C VAL A 379 11.59 0.99 9.95
N VAL A 380 10.88 0.92 8.83
CA VAL A 380 9.58 1.56 8.62
C VAL A 380 8.50 0.50 8.83
N ASN A 381 7.74 0.65 9.92
CA ASN A 381 6.65 -0.26 10.26
C ASN A 381 5.37 0.14 9.52
N GLY A 382 5.03 -0.61 8.48
CA GLY A 382 3.76 -0.56 7.74
C GLY A 382 2.91 -1.82 7.95
N GLU A 383 3.05 -2.48 9.10
CA GLU A 383 2.26 -3.67 9.44
C GLU A 383 0.79 -3.32 9.72
N GLU A 384 0.47 -2.14 10.28
CA GLU A 384 -0.89 -1.65 10.52
C GLU A 384 -1.89 -2.75 10.95
N GLY A 385 -1.51 -3.59 11.91
CA GLY A 385 -2.23 -4.83 12.26
C GLY A 385 -3.51 -4.61 13.07
N GLU A 386 -3.74 -3.41 13.59
CA GLU A 386 -4.88 -3.06 14.44
C GLU A 386 -6.21 -3.07 13.65
N PRO A 387 -7.21 -3.88 14.05
CA PRO A 387 -8.53 -3.85 13.42
C PRO A 387 -9.15 -2.44 13.44
N GLY A 388 -9.66 -2.00 12.29
CA GLY A 388 -10.28 -0.68 12.15
C GLY A 388 -9.30 0.44 11.82
N ILE A 389 -7.98 0.18 11.82
CA ILE A 389 -6.96 1.15 11.43
C ILE A 389 -6.55 0.91 9.96
N PHE A 390 -6.43 1.99 9.20
CA PHE A 390 -6.06 1.95 7.77
C PHE A 390 -5.39 3.25 7.31
N LYS A 391 -4.84 4.04 8.24
CA LYS A 391 -4.19 5.33 7.98
C LYS A 391 -2.91 5.19 7.16
N ASP A 392 -2.09 4.18 7.43
CA ASP A 392 -0.78 3.95 6.81
C ASP A 392 -0.97 3.39 5.41
N ARG A 393 -1.95 2.49 5.23
CA ARG A 393 -2.42 2.05 3.92
C ARG A 393 -2.82 3.23 3.03
N HIS A 394 -3.51 4.24 3.55
CA HIS A 394 -3.87 5.42 2.74
C HIS A 394 -2.63 6.19 2.24
N LEU A 395 -1.53 6.20 3.00
CA LEU A 395 -0.28 6.83 2.58
C LEU A 395 0.46 6.01 1.53
N MET A 396 0.63 4.71 1.79
CA MET A 396 1.32 3.78 0.88
C MET A 396 0.57 3.62 -0.44
N GLU A 397 -0.77 3.56 -0.39
CA GLU A 397 -1.58 3.46 -1.59
C GLU A 397 -1.79 4.81 -2.25
N GLY A 398 -1.85 5.92 -1.50
CA GLY A 398 -2.30 7.18 -2.05
C GLY A 398 -1.22 8.15 -2.48
N ASP A 399 -0.07 8.16 -1.81
CA ASP A 399 1.05 9.06 -2.11
C ASP A 399 2.39 8.41 -1.70
N PRO A 400 2.77 7.29 -2.36
CA PRO A 400 3.92 6.49 -1.95
C PRO A 400 5.24 7.29 -2.03
N HIS A 401 5.38 8.20 -3.00
CA HIS A 401 6.57 9.02 -3.15
C HIS A 401 6.74 10.06 -2.02
N ARG A 402 5.65 10.56 -1.43
CA ARG A 402 5.73 11.39 -0.20
C ARG A 402 6.24 10.62 0.99
N LEU A 403 5.78 9.38 1.13
CA LEU A 403 6.25 8.48 2.18
C LEU A 403 7.74 8.20 1.98
N LEU A 404 8.18 7.90 0.76
CA LEU A 404 9.61 7.73 0.44
C LEU A 404 10.44 8.98 0.75
N GLU A 405 9.96 10.18 0.42
CA GLU A 405 10.65 11.44 0.79
C GLU A 405 10.81 11.55 2.32
N GLY A 406 9.77 11.24 3.09
CA GLY A 406 9.83 11.22 4.56
C GLY A 406 10.82 10.19 5.10
N ILE A 407 10.88 9.00 4.49
CA ILE A 407 11.83 7.95 4.86
C ILE A 407 13.28 8.40 4.59
N LEU A 408 13.52 9.03 3.44
CA LEU A 408 14.84 9.57 3.08
C LEU A 408 15.29 10.69 4.03
N LEU A 409 14.39 11.59 4.40
CA LEU A 409 14.67 12.62 5.41
C LEU A 409 15.02 12.01 6.76
N ALA A 410 14.26 11.00 7.21
CA ALA A 410 14.54 10.30 8.47
C ALA A 410 15.86 9.52 8.42
N ALA A 411 16.19 8.88 7.29
CA ALA A 411 17.44 8.16 7.10
C ALA A 411 18.64 9.13 7.10
N PHE A 412 18.54 10.23 6.36
CA PHE A 412 19.55 11.29 6.35
C PHE A 412 19.75 11.88 7.75
N ALA A 413 18.66 12.18 8.46
CA ALA A 413 18.71 12.73 9.81
C ALA A 413 19.30 11.75 10.83
N SER A 414 18.95 10.48 10.79
CA SER A 414 19.45 9.46 11.73
C SER A 414 20.84 8.90 11.38
N GLY A 415 21.32 9.14 10.16
CA GLY A 415 22.58 8.56 9.67
C GLY A 415 22.46 7.09 9.28
N ALA A 416 21.24 6.62 8.96
CA ALA A 416 21.01 5.29 8.42
C ALA A 416 21.38 5.24 6.93
N ASP A 417 22.09 4.18 6.52
CA ASP A 417 22.46 3.91 5.12
C ASP A 417 21.71 2.69 4.54
N ARG A 418 20.94 1.99 5.37
CA ARG A 418 20.05 0.89 5.02
C ARG A 418 18.70 1.06 5.69
N GLY A 419 17.65 0.56 5.06
CA GLY A 419 16.33 0.52 5.67
C GLY A 419 15.51 -0.66 5.20
N ILE A 420 14.52 -1.02 6.03
CA ILE A 420 13.51 -2.02 5.73
C ILE A 420 12.15 -1.35 5.82
N LEU A 421 11.37 -1.39 4.74
CA LEU A 421 9.94 -1.11 4.76
C LEU A 421 9.19 -2.43 4.94
N PHE A 422 8.63 -2.65 6.12
CA PHE A 422 7.90 -3.87 6.44
C PHE A 422 6.40 -3.61 6.29
N ILE A 423 5.75 -4.26 5.32
CA ILE A 423 4.32 -4.08 5.03
C ILE A 423 3.54 -5.32 5.40
N ASN A 424 2.34 -5.14 5.93
CA ASN A 424 1.40 -6.23 6.22
C ASN A 424 1.25 -7.24 5.07
N GLY A 425 1.13 -8.53 5.42
CA GLY A 425 0.92 -9.62 4.46
C GLY A 425 -0.38 -9.50 3.64
N GLU A 426 -1.45 -8.97 4.21
CA GLU A 426 -2.75 -8.77 3.55
C GLU A 426 -2.82 -7.44 2.75
N ALA A 427 -1.88 -6.51 2.95
CA ALA A 427 -1.87 -5.19 2.32
C ALA A 427 -1.24 -5.21 0.90
N ASP A 428 -1.77 -6.06 0.02
CA ASP A 428 -1.24 -6.29 -1.34
C ASP A 428 -1.08 -5.03 -2.18
N LEU A 429 -2.07 -4.13 -2.17
CA LEU A 429 -2.02 -2.91 -2.97
C LEU A 429 -0.93 -1.95 -2.48
N SER A 430 -0.79 -1.78 -1.16
CA SER A 430 0.30 -1.02 -0.54
C SER A 430 1.65 -1.57 -0.97
N ALA A 431 1.86 -2.89 -0.87
CA ALA A 431 3.11 -3.52 -1.26
C ALA A 431 3.41 -3.30 -2.75
N ARG A 432 2.43 -3.49 -3.64
CA ARG A 432 2.63 -3.26 -5.08
C ARG A 432 2.97 -1.81 -5.43
N ARG A 433 2.25 -0.84 -4.85
CA ARG A 433 2.48 0.60 -5.09
C ARG A 433 3.83 1.06 -4.53
N MET A 434 4.19 0.61 -3.33
CA MET A 434 5.50 0.89 -2.75
C MET A 434 6.64 0.21 -3.53
N GLU A 435 6.50 -1.05 -3.95
CA GLU A 435 7.47 -1.72 -4.83
C GLU A 435 7.69 -0.94 -6.14
N HIS A 436 6.62 -0.43 -6.75
CA HIS A 436 6.72 0.38 -7.96
C HIS A 436 7.41 1.72 -7.70
N ALA A 437 7.03 2.41 -6.62
CA ALA A 437 7.65 3.68 -6.23
C ALA A 437 9.14 3.53 -5.90
N LEU A 438 9.54 2.44 -5.22
CA LEU A 438 10.94 2.12 -4.93
C LEU A 438 11.74 1.95 -6.23
N ARG A 439 11.29 1.07 -7.14
CA ARG A 439 11.98 0.87 -8.43
C ARG A 439 12.06 2.15 -9.26
N SER A 440 11.00 2.95 -9.25
CA SER A 440 10.97 4.23 -9.97
C SER A 440 11.94 5.24 -9.37
N ALA A 441 12.00 5.33 -8.03
CA ALA A 441 12.95 6.19 -7.34
C ALA A 441 14.41 5.74 -7.56
N GLU A 442 14.70 4.43 -7.55
CA GLU A 442 16.02 3.89 -7.89
C GLU A 442 16.42 4.22 -9.32
N ALA A 443 15.53 4.01 -10.29
CA ALA A 443 15.77 4.32 -11.69
C ALA A 443 16.05 5.82 -11.93
N ALA A 444 15.43 6.69 -11.14
CA ALA A 444 15.63 8.14 -11.21
C ALA A 444 16.82 8.66 -10.37
N GLY A 445 17.52 7.80 -9.62
CA GLY A 445 18.60 8.22 -8.72
C GLY A 445 18.13 8.99 -7.48
N LEU A 446 16.86 8.81 -7.09
CA LEU A 446 16.24 9.34 -5.85
C LEU A 446 16.39 8.38 -4.67
N LEU A 447 16.81 7.15 -4.92
CA LEU A 447 17.10 6.11 -3.93
C LEU A 447 18.34 5.32 -4.40
N GLY A 448 19.11 4.75 -3.47
CA GLY A 448 20.31 3.98 -3.76
C GLY A 448 21.59 4.74 -3.48
N GLU A 449 22.56 4.70 -4.40
CA GLU A 449 23.88 5.31 -4.23
C GLU A 449 23.90 6.75 -4.70
N ARG A 450 24.60 7.61 -3.94
CA ARG A 450 24.86 9.02 -4.27
C ARG A 450 23.60 9.75 -4.73
N ILE A 451 22.58 9.72 -3.87
CA ILE A 451 21.23 10.19 -4.18
C ILE A 451 21.29 11.66 -4.62
N LEU A 452 20.66 11.96 -5.75
CA LEU A 452 20.70 13.28 -6.39
C LEU A 452 22.13 13.84 -6.61
N GLY A 453 23.12 12.95 -6.79
CA GLY A 453 24.53 13.32 -6.97
C GLY A 453 25.28 13.65 -5.68
N SER A 454 24.59 13.66 -4.52
CA SER A 454 25.20 13.93 -3.21
C SER A 454 26.09 12.79 -2.72
N ASP A 455 26.73 12.96 -1.57
CA ASP A 455 27.49 11.89 -0.91
C ASP A 455 26.61 10.98 -0.03
N PHE A 456 25.32 11.31 0.15
CA PHE A 456 24.38 10.47 0.87
C PHE A 456 23.90 9.30 0.01
N SER A 457 23.91 8.10 0.59
CA SER A 457 23.41 6.88 -0.03
C SER A 457 22.50 6.17 0.95
N PHE A 458 21.37 5.66 0.45
CA PHE A 458 20.41 4.92 1.26
C PHE A 458 19.76 3.83 0.41
N ARG A 459 19.81 2.60 0.90
CA ARG A 459 19.13 1.46 0.26
C ARG A 459 17.94 1.05 1.11
N LEU A 460 16.78 0.92 0.48
CA LEU A 460 15.54 0.55 1.15
C LEU A 460 15.01 -0.75 0.55
N GLU A 461 14.87 -1.76 1.39
CA GLU A 461 14.29 -3.04 1.00
C GLU A 461 12.84 -3.15 1.50
N LEU A 462 11.94 -3.64 0.66
CA LEU A 462 10.57 -3.96 1.05
C LEU A 462 10.47 -5.42 1.51
N ARG A 463 9.97 -5.63 2.72
CA ARG A 463 9.65 -6.95 3.29
C ARG A 463 8.15 -7.02 3.56
N ARG A 464 7.60 -8.23 3.49
CA ARG A 464 6.17 -8.47 3.75
C ARG A 464 5.99 -9.35 4.98
N GLY A 465 5.07 -8.98 5.86
CA GLY A 465 4.60 -9.82 6.96
C GLY A 465 3.80 -11.03 6.47
N ALA A 466 3.53 -11.96 7.38
CA ALA A 466 2.66 -13.12 7.15
C ALA A 466 1.52 -13.15 8.20
N GLY A 467 1.01 -11.95 8.51
CA GLY A 467 -0.06 -11.71 9.45
C GLY A 467 0.33 -11.86 10.91
N GLY A 468 -0.54 -11.37 11.78
CA GLY A 468 -0.42 -11.45 13.23
C GLY A 468 -0.26 -10.08 13.89
N PHE A 469 -1.20 -9.74 14.77
CA PHE A 469 -1.24 -8.45 15.49
C PHE A 469 0.08 -8.10 16.19
N ILE A 470 0.80 -9.11 16.72
CA ILE A 470 2.05 -8.92 17.45
C ILE A 470 3.18 -8.30 16.60
N LEU A 471 3.09 -8.39 15.26
CA LEU A 471 4.07 -7.79 14.34
C LEU A 471 4.05 -6.25 14.36
N GLY A 472 3.04 -5.62 14.96
CA GLY A 472 3.07 -4.19 15.24
C GLY A 472 4.10 -3.79 16.31
N GLU A 473 4.50 -4.72 17.20
CA GLU A 473 5.49 -4.47 18.24
C GLU A 473 6.91 -4.40 17.64
N GLU A 474 7.67 -3.38 18.05
CA GLU A 474 8.92 -3.02 17.36
C GLU A 474 9.94 -4.16 17.30
N THR A 475 10.08 -4.98 18.35
CA THR A 475 11.08 -6.06 18.42
C THR A 475 10.59 -7.37 17.82
N ALA A 476 9.30 -7.67 17.94
CA ALA A 476 8.67 -8.79 17.24
C ALA A 476 8.77 -8.62 15.72
N LEU A 477 8.64 -7.37 15.23
CA LEU A 477 8.87 -7.03 13.83
C LEU A 477 10.33 -7.29 13.41
N LEU A 478 11.32 -6.95 14.26
CA LEU A 478 12.73 -7.26 13.97
C LEU A 478 12.97 -8.76 13.87
N GLU A 479 12.40 -9.56 14.78
CA GLU A 479 12.47 -11.02 14.72
C GLU A 479 11.89 -11.56 13.40
N ALA A 480 10.79 -10.97 12.92
CA ALA A 480 10.18 -11.36 11.65
C ALA A 480 11.09 -11.04 10.46
N ILE A 481 11.69 -9.84 10.43
CA ILE A 481 12.69 -9.45 9.41
C ILE A 481 13.89 -10.43 9.44
N GLU A 482 14.27 -10.91 10.62
CA GLU A 482 15.36 -11.87 10.81
C GLU A 482 15.01 -13.32 10.47
N GLY A 483 13.79 -13.59 10.00
CA GLY A 483 13.35 -14.94 9.68
C GLY A 483 13.13 -15.81 10.92
N ARG A 484 12.67 -15.21 12.02
CA ARG A 484 12.34 -15.89 13.28
C ARG A 484 10.84 -15.80 13.54
N ARG A 485 10.39 -16.46 14.61
CA ARG A 485 9.03 -16.28 15.13
C ARG A 485 8.93 -14.88 15.70
N ALA A 486 7.84 -14.17 15.40
CA ALA A 486 7.61 -12.82 15.88
C ALA A 486 7.27 -12.81 17.39
N MET A 487 8.31 -12.84 18.23
CA MET A 487 8.22 -12.80 19.68
C MET A 487 8.94 -11.55 20.18
N PRO A 488 8.33 -10.71 21.04
CA PRO A 488 9.01 -9.55 21.59
C PRO A 488 10.31 -9.91 22.31
N ARG A 489 11.34 -9.10 22.12
CA ARG A 489 12.63 -9.24 22.81
C ARG A 489 12.54 -8.62 24.21
N PRO A 490 13.20 -9.20 25.23
CA PRO A 490 13.42 -8.51 26.49
C PRO A 490 14.17 -7.19 26.25
N LYS A 491 13.72 -6.12 26.90
CA LYS A 491 14.37 -4.81 26.91
C LYS A 491 14.85 -4.51 28.34
N PRO A 492 16.07 -4.00 28.59
CA PRO A 492 17.13 -3.65 27.62
C PRO A 492 17.90 -4.85 27.02
N PRO A 493 18.67 -4.67 25.92
CA PRO A 493 18.91 -3.39 25.21
C PRO A 493 17.71 -2.93 24.38
N PHE A 494 17.60 -1.62 24.16
CA PHE A 494 16.57 -1.06 23.28
C PHE A 494 17.01 -1.15 21.80
N PRO A 495 16.08 -1.17 20.83
CA PRO A 495 16.42 -1.26 19.40
C PRO A 495 17.32 -0.16 18.85
N VAL A 496 17.44 0.98 19.55
CA VAL A 496 18.35 2.07 19.17
C VAL A 496 19.80 1.79 19.56
N GLU A 497 20.01 0.92 20.56
CA GLU A 497 21.32 0.45 21.02
C GLU A 497 21.71 -0.85 20.31
N ALA A 498 20.78 -1.80 20.31
CA ALA A 498 20.91 -3.10 19.68
C ALA A 498 19.55 -3.53 19.07
N GLY A 499 19.42 -3.38 17.76
CA GLY A 499 18.20 -3.57 16.99
C GLY A 499 18.32 -4.67 15.94
N LEU A 500 18.16 -4.29 14.66
CA LEU A 500 18.18 -5.24 13.55
C LEU A 500 19.60 -5.77 13.34
N TRP A 501 19.78 -7.10 13.45
CA TRP A 501 21.08 -7.80 13.30
C TRP A 501 22.21 -7.43 14.27
N GLY A 502 21.89 -6.75 15.37
CA GLY A 502 22.82 -6.51 16.47
C GLY A 502 22.06 -6.04 17.65
#